data_AF-F7YAW5-F1
#
_entry.id   AF-F7YAW5-F1
#
_cell.length_a   1.000
_cell.length_b   1.000
_cell.length_c   1.000
_cell.angle_alpha   90.00
_cell.angle_beta   90.00
_cell.angle_gamma   90.00
#
_symmetry.space_group_name_H-M   'P 1'
#
loop_
_entity.id
_entity.type
_entity.pdbx_description
1 polymer ?
#
loop_
_entity_poly.entity_id
_entity_poly.type
_entity_poly.pdbx_seq_one_letter_code
_entity_poly.pdbx_strand_id
1 'polypeptide(L)'
;MANETNDENVAGQIRSLLVGGLKTEVFPRADDQDSVAEILGRLREAGGDITAGLVIAGFTLQPVEHGGIEQACETCMYYLVHRRFCELPELAVPVEPQWSCRLWRI
;
A
#
# COMPACT_ATOMS: atom_id res chain seq x y z
N MET A 1 -11.63 -4.33 -19.37
CA MET A 1 -12.25 -5.64 -19.11
C MET A 1 -11.25 -6.68 -18.58
N ALA A 2 -10.27 -7.18 -19.35
CA ALA A 2 -9.35 -8.23 -18.84
C ALA A 2 -8.47 -7.78 -17.64
N ASN A 3 -8.11 -6.50 -17.57
CA ASN A 3 -7.27 -5.97 -16.50
C ASN A 3 -8.04 -5.69 -15.20
N GLU A 4 -9.33 -5.32 -15.30
CA GLU A 4 -10.18 -5.00 -14.15
C GLU A 4 -10.52 -6.25 -13.32
N THR A 5 -10.85 -7.36 -13.99
CA THR A 5 -11.08 -8.64 -13.30
C THR A 5 -9.81 -9.16 -12.62
N ASN A 6 -8.64 -8.93 -13.23
CA ASN A 6 -7.37 -9.27 -12.62
C ASN A 6 -7.06 -8.41 -11.39
N ASP A 7 -7.29 -7.09 -11.48
CA ASP A 7 -7.11 -6.16 -10.37
C ASP A 7 -8.07 -6.48 -9.20
N GLU A 8 -9.33 -6.84 -9.46
CA GLU A 8 -10.27 -7.25 -8.42
C GLU A 8 -9.85 -8.55 -7.71
N ASN A 9 -9.34 -9.54 -8.47
CA ASN A 9 -8.81 -10.77 -7.88
C ASN A 9 -7.60 -10.50 -6.99
N VAL A 10 -6.67 -9.65 -7.44
CA VAL A 10 -5.48 -9.27 -6.66
C VAL A 10 -5.87 -8.48 -5.41
N ALA A 11 -6.81 -7.54 -5.50
CA ALA A 11 -7.33 -6.82 -4.34
C ALA A 11 -7.98 -7.78 -3.32
N GLY A 12 -8.75 -8.76 -3.81
CA GLY A 12 -9.31 -9.83 -2.99
C GLY A 12 -8.23 -10.64 -2.27
N GLN A 13 -7.18 -11.03 -2.98
CA GLN A 13 -6.03 -11.74 -2.41
C GLN A 13 -5.33 -10.92 -1.32
N ILE A 14 -5.04 -9.64 -1.58
CA ILE A 14 -4.42 -8.73 -0.60
C ILE A 14 -5.30 -8.64 0.64
N ARG A 15 -6.62 -8.47 0.47
CA ARG A 15 -7.56 -8.42 1.59
C ARG A 15 -7.52 -9.71 2.40
N SER A 16 -7.56 -10.87 1.74
CA SER A 16 -7.48 -12.17 2.42
C SER A 16 -6.18 -12.35 3.20
N LEU A 17 -5.05 -11.89 2.67
CA LEU A 17 -3.76 -11.94 3.38
C LEU A 17 -3.78 -11.07 4.65
N LEU A 18 -4.27 -9.84 4.55
CA LEU A 18 -4.32 -8.89 5.67
C LEU A 18 -5.34 -9.33 6.73
N VAL A 19 -6.52 -9.81 6.34
CA VAL A 19 -7.51 -10.41 7.26
C VAL A 19 -6.97 -11.71 7.89
N GLY A 20 -6.19 -12.48 7.12
CA GLY A 20 -5.53 -13.71 7.57
C GLY A 20 -4.43 -13.50 8.60
N GLY A 21 -4.16 -12.26 9.00
CA GLY A 21 -3.19 -11.92 10.05
C GLY A 21 -1.77 -11.72 9.53
N LEU A 22 -1.58 -11.42 8.23
CA LEU A 22 -0.29 -10.99 7.71
C LEU A 22 0.21 -9.77 8.51
N LYS A 23 1.33 -9.92 9.21
CA LYS A 23 1.93 -8.85 10.00
C LYS A 23 2.71 -7.91 9.07
N THR A 24 2.27 -6.67 8.96
CA THR A 24 2.91 -5.63 8.15
C THR A 24 3.63 -4.61 9.02
N GLU A 25 4.63 -3.92 8.46
CA GLU A 25 5.41 -2.89 9.16
C GLU A 25 4.67 -1.55 9.17
N VAL A 26 3.55 -1.47 9.88
CA VAL A 26 2.67 -0.28 9.92
C VAL A 26 3.39 0.97 10.43
N PHE A 27 4.36 0.81 11.33
CA PHE A 27 5.18 1.86 11.91
C PHE A 27 6.67 1.47 11.91
N PRO A 28 7.61 2.43 11.86
CA PRO A 28 7.39 3.88 11.75
C PRO A 28 6.87 4.30 10.37
N ARG A 29 6.10 5.39 10.32
CA ARG A 29 5.66 6.01 9.06
C ARG A 29 6.83 6.71 8.39
N ALA A 30 6.77 6.85 7.07
CA ALA A 30 7.85 7.40 6.26
C ALA A 30 7.78 8.95 6.23
N ASP A 31 8.07 9.55 7.38
CA ASP A 31 7.90 11.00 7.63
C ASP A 31 8.94 11.85 6.88
N ASP A 32 10.18 11.36 6.76
CA ASP A 32 11.27 12.04 6.07
C ASP A 32 11.68 11.35 4.75
N GLN A 33 12.55 12.01 3.96
CA GLN A 33 12.96 11.50 2.65
C GLN A 33 13.86 10.27 2.73
N ASP A 34 14.73 10.17 3.75
CA ASP A 34 15.61 9.02 3.95
C ASP A 34 14.77 7.79 4.31
N SER A 35 13.78 8.01 5.19
CA SER A 35 12.60 7.20 5.49
C SER A 35 12.10 6.39 4.28
N VAL A 36 11.82 7.16 3.25
CA VAL A 36 11.13 6.72 2.04
C VAL A 36 12.09 6.06 1.10
N ALA A 37 13.27 6.64 0.89
CA ALA A 37 14.29 6.05 0.04
C ALA A 37 14.66 4.65 0.52
N GLU A 38 14.75 4.43 1.83
CA GLU A 38 14.98 3.12 2.43
C GLU A 38 13.86 2.13 2.08
N ILE A 39 12.60 2.49 2.36
CA ILE A 39 11.45 1.60 2.11
C ILE A 39 11.30 1.31 0.61
N LEU A 40 11.47 2.31 -0.26
CA LEU A 40 11.45 2.11 -1.72
C LEU A 40 12.59 1.19 -2.17
N GLY A 41 13.78 1.32 -1.59
CA GLY A 41 14.90 0.40 -1.83
C GLY A 41 14.51 -1.05 -1.51
N ARG A 42 13.91 -1.28 -0.34
CA ARG A 42 13.42 -2.60 0.08
C ARG A 42 12.33 -3.15 -0.84
N LEU A 43 11.40 -2.29 -1.29
CA LEU A 43 10.36 -2.70 -2.25
C LEU A 43 10.96 -3.10 -3.61
N ARG A 44 11.99 -2.39 -4.08
CA ARG A 44 12.71 -2.75 -5.31
C ARG A 44 13.39 -4.11 -5.17
N GLU A 45 14.01 -4.38 -4.02
CA GLU A 45 14.64 -5.68 -3.74
C GLU A 45 13.61 -6.82 -3.66
N ALA A 46 12.39 -6.55 -3.18
CA ALA A 46 11.30 -7.53 -3.15
C ALA A 46 10.81 -7.92 -4.56
N GLY A 47 11.15 -7.16 -5.61
CA GLY A 47 10.99 -7.58 -7.00
C GLY A 47 9.55 -7.87 -7.43
N GLY A 48 8.56 -7.22 -6.80
CA GLY A 48 7.13 -7.41 -7.11
C GLY A 48 6.46 -8.59 -6.39
N ASP A 49 7.11 -9.21 -5.41
CA ASP A 49 6.41 -10.11 -4.48
C ASP A 49 5.37 -9.31 -3.69
N ILE A 50 4.09 -9.60 -3.96
CA ILE A 50 2.95 -8.93 -3.32
C ILE A 50 3.03 -9.06 -1.80
N THR A 51 3.33 -10.24 -1.26
CA THR A 51 3.33 -10.45 0.18
C THR A 51 4.45 -9.67 0.85
N ALA A 52 5.67 -9.75 0.31
CA ALA A 52 6.79 -8.97 0.80
C ALA A 52 6.53 -7.46 0.67
N GLY A 53 5.96 -7.04 -0.46
CA GLY A 53 5.57 -5.65 -0.72
C GLY A 53 4.56 -5.12 0.30
N LEU A 54 3.51 -5.89 0.62
CA LEU A 54 2.53 -5.53 1.64
C LEU A 54 3.15 -5.37 3.03
N VAL A 55 4.10 -6.24 3.39
CA VAL A 55 4.81 -6.18 4.67
C VAL A 55 5.69 -4.94 4.74
N ILE A 56 6.54 -4.73 3.74
CA ILE A 56 7.49 -3.62 3.67
C ILE A 56 6.76 -2.28 3.61
N ALA A 57 5.72 -2.16 2.76
CA ALA A 57 4.90 -0.97 2.65
C ALA A 57 3.94 -0.79 3.83
N GLY A 58 3.84 -1.73 4.76
CA GLY A 58 3.08 -1.55 6.00
C GLY A 58 1.57 -1.44 5.77
N PHE A 59 0.99 -2.27 4.89
CA PHE A 59 -0.42 -2.16 4.53
C PHE A 59 -1.38 -2.47 5.68
N THR A 60 -2.46 -1.70 5.77
CA THR A 60 -3.60 -1.91 6.65
C THR A 60 -4.92 -1.77 5.89
N LEU A 61 -5.93 -2.51 6.33
CA LEU A 61 -7.28 -2.49 5.72
C LEU A 61 -8.12 -1.28 6.15
N GLN A 62 -7.61 -0.51 7.11
CA GLN A 62 -8.24 0.68 7.67
C GLN A 62 -7.24 1.82 7.63
N PRO A 63 -7.71 3.07 7.59
CA PRO A 63 -6.84 4.23 7.67
C PRO A 63 -6.06 4.22 8.98
N VAL A 64 -4.88 4.84 8.96
CA VAL A 64 -4.05 4.99 10.16
C VAL A 64 -3.88 6.47 10.45
N GLU A 65 -4.19 6.86 11.68
CA GLU A 65 -3.97 8.22 12.15
C GLU A 65 -2.51 8.41 12.53
N HIS A 66 -1.84 9.37 11.88
CA HIS A 66 -0.46 9.74 12.19
C HIS A 66 -0.21 11.21 11.85
N GLY A 67 0.48 11.93 12.72
CA GLY A 67 0.71 13.38 12.55
C GLY A 67 -0.57 14.23 12.60
N GLY A 68 -1.64 13.74 13.22
CA GLY A 68 -2.95 14.41 13.29
C GLY A 68 -3.77 14.34 12.00
N ILE A 69 -3.40 13.45 11.08
CA ILE A 69 -4.09 13.23 9.80
C ILE A 69 -4.44 11.76 9.67
N GLU A 70 -5.65 11.48 9.19
CA GLU A 70 -6.05 10.13 8.79
C GLU A 70 -5.44 9.78 7.43
N GLN A 71 -4.49 8.86 7.43
CA GLN A 71 -3.75 8.44 6.24
C GLN A 71 -4.53 7.32 5.53
N ALA A 72 -5.40 7.67 4.59
CA ALA A 72 -6.15 6.75 3.74
C ALA A 72 -5.60 6.73 2.31
N CYS A 73 -5.69 5.62 1.60
CA CYS A 73 -5.25 5.53 0.21
C CYS A 73 -5.96 6.57 -0.66
N GLU A 74 -7.24 6.86 -0.43
CA GLU A 74 -7.99 7.87 -1.19
C GLU A 74 -7.42 9.30 -1.09
N THR A 75 -6.68 9.60 -0.02
CA THR A 75 -6.01 10.89 0.18
C THR A 75 -4.54 10.86 -0.21
N CYS A 76 -4.03 9.73 -0.70
CA CYS A 76 -2.63 9.56 -1.08
C CYS A 76 -2.38 10.01 -2.54
N MET A 77 -1.23 10.64 -2.78
CA MET A 77 -0.81 11.09 -4.11
C MET A 77 -0.69 9.98 -5.17
N TYR A 78 -0.48 8.72 -4.77
CA TYR A 78 -0.31 7.57 -5.68
C TYR A 78 -1.62 6.82 -5.95
N TYR A 79 -2.76 7.29 -5.42
CA TYR A 79 -4.02 6.58 -5.58
C TYR A 79 -4.78 7.04 -6.82
N LEU A 80 -5.02 6.09 -7.72
CA LEU A 80 -5.83 6.27 -8.91
C LEU A 80 -7.30 5.94 -8.63
N VAL A 81 -8.10 6.98 -8.35
CA VAL A 81 -9.54 6.89 -8.05
C VAL A 81 -10.31 6.02 -9.04
N HIS A 82 -10.10 6.21 -10.35
CA HIS A 82 -10.86 5.50 -11.38
C HIS A 82 -10.55 4.00 -11.46
N ARG A 83 -9.39 3.56 -10.96
CA ARG A 83 -8.93 2.17 -11.01
C ARG A 83 -8.90 1.49 -9.64
N ARG A 84 -9.01 2.26 -8.54
CA ARG A 84 -8.77 1.78 -7.17
C ARG A 84 -7.40 1.10 -7.08
N PHE A 85 -6.36 1.87 -7.37
CA PHE A 85 -5.03 1.35 -7.63
C PHE A 85 -3.94 2.28 -7.08
N CYS A 86 -2.91 1.70 -6.47
CA CYS A 86 -1.70 2.39 -6.04
C CYS A 86 -0.69 2.36 -7.19
N GLU A 87 -0.39 3.51 -7.79
CA GLU A 87 0.53 3.62 -8.93
C GLU A 87 2.00 3.79 -8.55
N LEU A 88 2.34 3.61 -7.28
CA LEU A 88 3.73 3.63 -6.83
C LEU A 88 4.55 2.61 -7.65
N PRO A 89 5.59 3.02 -8.40
CA PRO A 89 6.27 2.14 -9.36
C PRO A 89 6.83 0.86 -8.75
N GLU A 90 7.31 0.94 -7.51
CA GLU A 90 7.89 -0.19 -6.78
C GLU A 90 6.85 -1.20 -6.27
N LEU A 91 5.56 -0.83 -6.29
CA LEU A 91 4.48 -1.64 -5.72
C LEU A 91 3.42 -1.98 -6.77
N ALA A 92 2.82 -0.97 -7.40
CA ALA A 92 1.86 -1.08 -8.49
C ALA A 92 0.78 -2.16 -8.25
N VAL A 93 -0.06 -1.96 -7.22
CA VAL A 93 -1.12 -2.93 -6.83
C VAL A 93 -2.49 -2.28 -6.69
N PRO A 94 -3.59 -3.04 -6.90
CA PRO A 94 -4.93 -2.57 -6.59
C PRO A 94 -5.14 -2.42 -5.07
N VAL A 95 -5.82 -1.35 -4.68
CA VAL A 95 -6.05 -0.96 -3.28
C VAL A 95 -7.43 -0.33 -3.13
N GLU A 96 -8.03 -0.44 -1.95
CA GLU A 96 -9.31 0.21 -1.65
C GLU A 96 -9.09 1.60 -1.02
N PRO A 97 -10.05 2.55 -1.16
CA PRO A 97 -9.88 3.92 -0.69
C PRO A 97 -9.55 4.03 0.80
N GLN A 98 -10.16 3.17 1.63
CA GLN A 98 -9.97 3.14 3.09
C GLN A 98 -8.72 2.37 3.57
N TRP A 99 -7.89 1.85 2.67
CA TRP A 99 -6.65 1.20 3.08
C TRP A 99 -5.59 2.24 3.46
N SER A 100 -4.48 1.80 4.05
CA SER A 100 -3.34 2.67 4.31
C SER A 100 -2.04 1.91 4.14
N CYS A 101 -0.96 2.61 3.85
CA CYS A 101 0.40 2.07 3.84
C CYS A 101 1.33 3.08 4.51
N ARG A 102 2.46 2.63 5.04
CA ARG A 102 3.42 3.49 5.75
C ARG A 102 4.10 4.54 4.87
N LEU A 103 3.97 4.39 3.55
CA LEU A 103 4.45 5.29 2.49
C LEU A 103 3.40 6.33 2.07
N TRP A 104 2.27 6.43 2.78
CA TRP A 104 1.23 7.42 2.48
C TRP A 104 1.79 8.86 2.46
N ARG A 105 1.38 9.64 1.45
CA ARG A 105 1.82 11.02 1.19
C ARG A 105 0.75 11.84 0.49
N ILE A 106 0.76 13.15 0.74
CA ILE A 106 -0.03 14.19 0.08
C ILE A 106 0.88 15.28 -0.49
#